data_AF-A0A1H0T5I5-F1
#
_entry.id   AF-A0A1H0T5I5-F1
#
_cell.length_a   1.000
_cell.length_b   1.000
_cell.length_c   1.000
_cell.angle_alpha   90.00
_cell.angle_beta   90.00
_cell.angle_gamma   90.00
#
_symmetry.space_group_name_H-M   'P 1'
#
loop_
_entity.id
_entity.type
_entity.pdbx_description
1 polymer ?
#
loop_
_entity_poly.entity_id
_entity_poly.type
_entity_poly.pdbx_seq_one_letter_code
_entity_poly.pdbx_strand_id
1 'polypeptide(L)'
;MPYYQVDVASALHTAKLVLPDQIARGSGAIIFTGGGLALYPMAEYTCISMDKAALRALAFALSQEVKEQGVYVGVVTIMGSIAPNTHYDPADIAEKYWELYEKQEDVEYVFK
;
A
#
# COMPACT_ATOMS: atom_id res chain seq x y z
N MET A 1 -3.33 17.14 -12.43
CA MET A 1 -2.78 15.86 -11.95
C MET A 1 -3.94 14.93 -11.52
N PRO A 2 -4.81 14.48 -12.44
CA PRO A 2 -5.95 13.62 -12.06
C PRO A 2 -5.50 12.25 -11.50
N TYR A 3 -4.39 11.70 -12.01
CA TYR A 3 -3.82 10.43 -11.54
C TYR A 3 -3.35 10.53 -10.08
N TYR A 4 -2.54 11.53 -9.73
CA TYR A 4 -2.14 11.78 -8.33
C TYR A 4 -3.33 11.95 -7.37
N GLN A 5 -4.41 12.61 -7.83
CA GLN A 5 -5.62 12.75 -7.02
C GLN A 5 -6.25 11.39 -6.69
N VAL A 6 -6.36 10.51 -7.69
CA VAL A 6 -6.91 9.15 -7.52
C VAL A 6 -5.96 8.27 -6.70
N ASP A 7 -4.68 8.25 -7.04
CA ASP A 7 -3.72 7.30 -6.47
C ASP A 7 -3.28 7.66 -5.05
N VAL A 8 -3.13 8.96 -4.75
CA VAL A 8 -2.51 9.42 -3.49
C VAL A 8 -3.50 10.20 -2.62
N ALA A 9 -4.14 11.24 -3.18
CA ALA A 9 -5.01 12.10 -2.37
C ALA A 9 -6.26 11.34 -1.89
N SER A 10 -6.88 10.55 -2.76
CA SER A 10 -8.02 9.70 -2.39
C SER A 10 -7.62 8.55 -1.46
N ALA A 11 -6.40 8.01 -1.57
CA ALA A 11 -5.89 7.02 -0.62
C ALA A 11 -5.76 7.62 0.79
N LEU A 12 -5.14 8.80 0.92
CA LEU A 12 -5.06 9.53 2.19
C LEU A 12 -6.44 9.90 2.72
N HIS A 13 -7.35 10.35 1.85
CA HIS A 13 -8.70 10.70 2.25
C HIS A 13 -9.45 9.48 2.80
N THR A 14 -9.39 8.35 2.12
CA THR A 14 -10.00 7.08 2.57
C THR A 14 -9.44 6.63 3.90
N ALA A 15 -8.11 6.69 4.08
CA ALA A 15 -7.48 6.36 5.36
C ALA A 15 -8.02 7.26 6.49
N LYS A 16 -8.09 8.58 6.28
CA LYS A 16 -8.63 9.53 7.27
C LYS A 16 -10.09 9.27 7.66
N LEU A 17 -10.89 8.69 6.77
CA LEU A 17 -12.28 8.36 7.06
C LEU A 17 -12.41 7.16 7.99
N VAL A 18 -11.52 6.17 7.89
CA VAL A 18 -11.61 4.92 8.68
C VAL A 18 -10.73 4.91 9.93
N LEU A 19 -9.64 5.70 9.93
CA LEU A 19 -8.68 5.74 11.04
C LEU A 19 -9.30 6.08 12.39
N PRO A 20 -10.20 7.09 12.55
CA PRO A 20 -10.77 7.41 13.85
C PRO A 20 -11.47 6.20 14.52
N ASP A 21 -12.24 5.44 13.75
CA ASP A 21 -12.96 4.26 14.25
C ASP A 21 -12.02 3.07 14.53
N GLN A 22 -10.97 2.91 13.72
CA GLN A 22 -9.93 1.89 13.96
C GLN A 22 -9.12 2.19 15.23
N ILE A 23 -8.74 3.46 15.43
CA ILE A 23 -8.03 3.96 16.62
C ILE A 23 -8.90 3.83 17.86
N ALA A 24 -10.18 4.24 17.80
CA ALA A 24 -11.11 4.12 18.92
C ALA A 24 -11.31 2.65 19.35
N ARG A 25 -11.25 1.71 18.40
CA ARG A 25 -11.32 0.27 18.66
C ARG A 25 -9.97 -0.33 19.13
N GLY A 26 -8.87 0.41 19.00
CA GLY A 26 -7.51 -0.08 19.28
C GLY A 26 -7.07 -1.23 18.36
N SER A 27 -7.72 -1.39 17.21
CA SER A 27 -7.44 -2.45 16.24
C SER A 27 -7.93 -2.06 14.85
N GLY A 28 -7.17 -2.37 13.81
CA GLY A 28 -7.58 -2.16 12.43
C GLY A 28 -6.42 -2.37 11.48
N ALA A 29 -6.72 -2.44 10.19
CA ALA A 29 -5.70 -2.55 9.15
C ALA A 29 -6.07 -1.70 7.93
N ILE A 30 -5.06 -1.10 7.32
CA ILE A 30 -5.12 -0.44 6.01
C ILE A 30 -3.96 -0.97 5.18
N ILE A 31 -4.22 -1.64 4.06
CA ILE A 31 -3.17 -2.18 3.20
C ILE A 31 -3.32 -1.59 1.80
N PHE A 32 -2.29 -0.89 1.33
CA PHE A 32 -2.28 -0.25 0.02
C PHE A 32 -1.70 -1.16 -1.07
N THR A 33 -2.18 -0.99 -2.30
CA THR A 33 -1.58 -1.61 -3.49
C THR A 33 -0.51 -0.72 -4.09
N GLY A 34 0.75 -1.07 -3.85
CA GLY A 34 1.93 -0.38 -4.37
C GLY A 34 2.23 -0.72 -5.83
N GLY A 35 3.45 -0.44 -6.26
CA GLY A 35 3.91 -0.75 -7.61
C GLY A 35 5.41 -0.55 -7.75
N GLY A 36 6.08 -1.38 -8.55
CA GLY A 36 7.54 -1.35 -8.70
C GLY A 36 8.12 0.01 -9.11
N LEU A 37 7.34 0.84 -9.80
CA LEU A 37 7.72 2.19 -10.19
C LEU A 37 7.93 3.14 -8.99
N ALA A 38 7.50 2.78 -7.78
CA ALA A 38 7.86 3.48 -6.55
C ALA A 38 9.35 3.33 -6.18
N LEU A 39 9.97 2.21 -6.61
CA LEU A 39 11.36 1.85 -6.31
C LEU A 39 12.27 2.03 -7.53
N TYR A 40 11.74 1.80 -8.72
CA TYR A 40 12.46 1.84 -9.99
C TYR A 40 11.73 2.77 -10.98
N PRO A 41 11.84 4.11 -10.80
CA PRO A 41 11.15 5.06 -11.64
C PRO A 41 11.66 5.01 -13.09
N MET A 42 10.78 5.31 -14.04
CA MET A 42 11.10 5.29 -15.47
C MET A 42 10.64 6.58 -16.14
N ALA A 43 11.47 7.15 -17.02
CA ALA A 43 11.18 8.42 -17.69
C ALA A 43 9.85 8.38 -18.47
N GLU A 44 9.58 7.27 -19.17
CA GLU A 44 8.34 7.02 -19.92
C GLU A 44 7.09 6.96 -19.03
N TYR A 45 7.27 6.67 -17.74
CA TYR A 45 6.21 6.48 -16.75
C TYR A 45 6.29 7.51 -15.60
N THR A 46 6.85 8.70 -15.87
CA THR A 46 7.14 9.72 -14.83
C THR A 46 5.97 10.00 -13.89
N CYS A 47 4.75 10.19 -14.42
CA CYS A 47 3.58 10.49 -13.60
C CYS A 47 3.26 9.35 -12.61
N ILE A 48 3.11 8.12 -13.09
CA ILE A 48 2.78 6.97 -12.25
C ILE A 48 3.96 6.59 -11.32
N SER A 49 5.22 6.82 -11.72
CA SER A 49 6.38 6.67 -10.84
C SER A 49 6.29 7.63 -9.64
N MET A 50 5.94 8.90 -9.87
CA MET A 50 5.73 9.86 -8.79
C MET A 50 4.55 9.46 -7.90
N ASP A 51 3.42 9.05 -8.50
CA ASP A 51 2.21 8.67 -7.78
C ASP A 51 2.47 7.44 -6.88
N LYS A 52 3.13 6.40 -7.40
CA LYS A 52 3.48 5.19 -6.64
C LYS A 52 4.53 5.46 -5.56
N ALA A 53 5.52 6.32 -5.82
CA ALA A 53 6.48 6.73 -4.80
C ALA A 53 5.81 7.50 -3.65
N ALA A 54 4.87 8.41 -3.97
CA ALA A 54 4.11 9.15 -2.99
C ALA A 54 3.15 8.26 -2.19
N LEU A 55 2.45 7.32 -2.84
CA LEU A 55 1.60 6.33 -2.16
C LEU A 55 2.42 5.43 -1.21
N ARG A 56 3.61 4.99 -1.63
CA ARG A 56 4.52 4.24 -0.76
C ARG A 56 4.95 5.10 0.45
N ALA A 57 5.36 6.34 0.22
CA ALA A 57 5.73 7.24 1.33
C ALA A 57 4.56 7.46 2.30
N LEU A 58 3.33 7.60 1.79
CA LEU A 58 2.12 7.71 2.60
C LEU A 58 1.90 6.48 3.49
N ALA A 59 2.04 5.26 2.94
CA ALA A 59 1.87 4.03 3.71
C ALA A 59 2.84 3.95 4.90
N PHE A 60 4.13 4.25 4.66
CA PHE A 60 5.14 4.26 5.72
C PHE A 60 4.90 5.36 6.76
N ALA A 61 4.50 6.56 6.33
CA ALA A 61 4.23 7.66 7.25
C ALA A 61 3.02 7.35 8.15
N LEU A 62 1.92 6.87 7.57
CA LEU A 62 0.73 6.46 8.34
C LEU A 62 1.07 5.31 9.29
N SER A 63 1.83 4.31 8.85
CA SER A 63 2.26 3.20 9.71
C SER A 63 2.97 3.70 10.96
N GLN A 64 3.89 4.67 10.83
CA GLN A 64 4.57 5.28 11.97
C GLN A 64 3.62 6.09 12.86
N GLU A 65 2.68 6.81 12.25
CA GLU A 65 1.72 7.67 12.97
C GLU A 65 0.79 6.84 13.87
N VAL A 66 0.29 5.69 13.37
CA VAL A 66 -0.81 4.97 14.01
C VAL A 66 -0.46 3.66 14.72
N LYS A 67 0.80 3.21 14.62
CA LYS A 67 1.27 1.96 15.22
C LYS A 67 0.97 1.84 16.71
N GLU A 68 1.31 2.88 17.48
CA GLU A 68 1.11 2.88 18.95
C GLU A 68 -0.38 2.94 19.35
N GLN A 69 -1.28 3.22 18.41
CA GLN A 69 -2.73 3.21 18.63
C GLN A 69 -3.39 1.87 18.22
N GLY A 70 -2.60 0.85 17.89
CA GLY A 70 -3.10 -0.49 17.56
C GLY A 70 -3.63 -0.65 16.14
N VAL A 71 -3.36 0.29 15.24
CA VAL A 71 -3.76 0.19 13.83
C VAL A 71 -2.55 -0.18 12.98
N TYR A 72 -2.71 -1.21 12.15
CA TYR A 72 -1.69 -1.62 11.19
C TYR A 72 -1.88 -0.91 9.85
N VAL A 73 -0.77 -0.41 9.28
CA VAL A 73 -0.74 0.12 7.92
C VAL A 73 0.40 -0.54 7.17
N GLY A 74 0.09 -1.09 6.00
CA GLY A 74 1.05 -1.76 5.14
C GLY A 74 0.86 -1.48 3.65
N VAL A 75 1.75 -2.01 2.82
CA VAL A 75 1.72 -1.89 1.35
C VAL A 75 2.26 -3.15 0.68
N VAL A 76 1.56 -3.64 -0.34
CA VAL A 76 2.03 -4.73 -1.22
C VAL A 76 2.51 -4.13 -2.54
N THR A 77 3.83 -4.14 -2.77
CA THR A 77 4.47 -3.59 -3.96
C THR A 77 4.61 -4.67 -5.03
N ILE A 78 3.88 -4.52 -6.14
CA ILE A 78 3.86 -5.47 -7.27
C ILE A 78 4.71 -4.92 -8.42
N MET A 79 5.70 -5.69 -8.87
CA MET A 79 6.69 -5.22 -9.86
C MET A 79 6.50 -5.76 -11.28
N GLY A 80 5.45 -6.53 -11.55
CA GLY A 80 5.22 -7.11 -12.87
C GLY A 80 3.75 -7.22 -13.27
N SER A 81 3.54 -7.87 -14.41
CA SER A 81 2.20 -8.05 -14.98
C SER A 81 1.46 -9.16 -14.23
N ILE A 82 0.29 -8.81 -13.70
CA ILE A 82 -0.58 -9.74 -12.96
C ILE A 82 -1.25 -10.69 -13.95
N ALA A 83 -1.03 -12.00 -13.79
CA ALA A 83 -1.62 -13.02 -14.63
C ALA A 83 -1.68 -14.38 -13.90
N PRO A 84 -2.74 -15.19 -14.11
CA PRO A 84 -2.83 -16.54 -13.53
C PRO A 84 -1.68 -17.45 -13.98
N ASN A 85 -1.24 -18.34 -13.09
CA ASN A 85 -0.14 -19.28 -13.27
C ASN A 85 1.21 -18.59 -13.57
N THR A 86 1.44 -17.40 -13.01
CA THR A 86 2.72 -16.68 -13.11
C THR A 86 3.25 -16.33 -11.72
N HIS A 87 4.46 -15.77 -11.62
CA HIS A 87 4.99 -15.26 -10.34
C HIS A 87 4.09 -14.18 -9.71
N TYR A 88 3.31 -13.47 -10.54
CA TYR A 88 2.35 -12.46 -10.09
C TYR A 88 0.92 -13.00 -10.21
N ASP A 89 0.70 -14.27 -9.81
CA ASP A 89 -0.64 -14.85 -9.74
C ASP A 89 -1.51 -14.03 -8.76
N PRO A 90 -2.74 -13.64 -9.14
CA PRO A 90 -3.65 -12.94 -8.24
C PRO A 90 -3.89 -13.65 -6.89
N ALA A 91 -3.90 -14.99 -6.88
CA ALA A 91 -4.08 -15.78 -5.65
C ALA A 91 -2.86 -15.63 -4.73
N ASP A 92 -1.65 -15.68 -5.28
CA ASP A 92 -0.41 -15.49 -4.53
C ASP A 92 -0.30 -14.06 -3.99
N ILE A 93 -0.73 -13.07 -4.78
CA ILE A 93 -0.81 -11.67 -4.36
C ILE A 93 -1.80 -11.51 -3.20
N ALA A 94 -2.99 -12.11 -3.30
CA ALA A 94 -3.99 -12.07 -2.25
C ALA A 94 -3.48 -12.69 -0.94
N GLU A 95 -2.74 -13.80 -1.02
CA GLU A 95 -2.11 -14.42 0.14
C GLU A 95 -1.16 -13.46 0.86
N LYS A 96 -0.44 -12.61 0.12
CA LYS A 96 0.44 -11.59 0.76
C LYS A 96 -0.33 -10.45 1.42
N TYR A 97 -1.49 -10.07 0.94
CA TYR A 97 -2.37 -9.17 1.71
C TYR A 97 -2.80 -9.81 3.02
N TRP A 98 -3.15 -11.10 2.98
CA TRP A 98 -3.58 -11.85 4.16
C TRP A 98 -2.44 -12.01 5.17
N GLU A 99 -1.24 -12.40 4.72
CA GLU A 99 -0.08 -12.53 5.59
C GLU A 99 0.29 -11.20 6.27
N LEU A 100 0.24 -10.07 5.56
CA LEU A 100 0.48 -8.75 6.16
C LEU A 100 -0.59 -8.41 7.21
N TYR A 101 -1.86 -8.70 6.91
CA TYR A 101 -2.98 -8.47 7.83
C TYR A 101 -2.85 -9.30 9.12
N GLU A 102 -2.45 -10.57 9.02
CA GLU A 102 -2.31 -11.46 10.16
C GLU A 102 -1.07 -11.16 11.01
N LYS A 103 0.09 -10.96 10.36
CA LYS A 103 1.37 -10.80 11.06
C LYS A 103 1.58 -9.39 11.59
N GLN A 104 1.29 -8.38 10.76
CA GLN A 104 1.45 -6.96 11.10
C GLN A 104 2.88 -6.55 11.52
N GLU A 105 3.90 -7.32 11.14
CA GLU A 105 5.30 -7.09 11.51
C GLU A 105 6.00 -6.15 10.53
N ASP A 106 5.79 -6.37 9.23
CA ASP A 106 6.39 -5.62 8.15
C ASP A 106 5.43 -4.56 7.61
N VAL A 107 5.97 -3.39 7.24
CA VAL A 107 5.18 -2.34 6.56
C VAL A 107 5.02 -2.63 5.07
N GLU A 108 5.98 -3.31 4.44
CA GLU A 108 5.97 -3.53 3.00
C GLU A 108 6.38 -4.95 2.64
N TYR A 109 5.59 -5.58 1.76
CA TYR A 109 6.02 -6.74 1.01
C TYR A 109 6.29 -6.34 -0.45
N VAL A 110 7.42 -6.77 -1.00
CA VAL A 110 7.79 -6.49 -2.40
C VAL A 110 7.80 -7.79 -3.20
N PHE A 111 6.87 -7.92 -4.14
CA PHE A 111 6.90 -8.95 -5.18
C PHE A 111 7.97 -8.59 -6.21
N LYS A 112 9.13 -9.24 -6.12
CA LYS A 112 10.27 -9.04 -7.02
C LYS A 112 10.27 -10.09 -8.11
#